data_AF-A0A8D8IVT3-F1
#
_entry.id   AF-A0A8D8IVT3-F1
#
_cell.length_a   1.000
_cell.length_b   1.000
_cell.length_c   1.000
_cell.angle_alpha   90.00
_cell.angle_beta   90.00
_cell.angle_gamma   90.00
#
_symmetry.space_group_name_H-M   'P 1'
#
loop_
_entity.id
_entity.type
_entity.pdbx_description
1 polymer ?
#
loop_
_entity_poly.entity_id
_entity_poly.type
_entity_poly.pdbx_seq_one_letter_code
_entity_poly.pdbx_strand_id
1 'polypeptide(L)'
;LGVGVQVNKKLGIPARQLLLCATQSLFTCDTQQGNSTQANGSSPTSIQAPTVPPIDCKSNPPAYTFIQGWQLLSLAVSLFVPKNSRLLWYLKLHLSRNADSKTECGKYAAYCERALERTMQNGGRETKPSRMEVLSILLKNPYHHSLPHAIPVHMMNSTYQVVSFDGSSTIEEFHSTLAQEIGCRDGTNGFTLFSDDPIEKDLEHYLDPQAKLCDVISKWETALREKGSGKFENSRVIQLTYKNRL
;
A
#
# COMPACT_ATOMS: atom_id res chain seq x y z
N LEU A 1 -44.51 -8.64 -13.77
CA LEU A 1 -43.77 -9.81 -13.24
C LEU A 1 -42.34 -9.35 -12.96
N GLY A 2 -42.10 -8.85 -11.75
CA GLY A 2 -40.77 -8.37 -11.33
C GLY A 2 -39.93 -9.54 -10.85
N VAL A 3 -38.74 -9.71 -11.41
CA VAL A 3 -37.76 -10.70 -10.96
C VAL A 3 -36.68 -9.96 -10.19
N GLY A 4 -36.76 -10.05 -8.86
CA GLY A 4 -35.77 -9.52 -7.94
C GLY A 4 -34.51 -10.38 -7.94
N VAL A 5 -33.37 -9.76 -8.21
CA VAL A 5 -32.04 -10.37 -8.04
C VAL A 5 -31.60 -10.14 -6.61
N GLN A 6 -31.57 -11.22 -5.80
CA GLN A 6 -30.99 -11.18 -4.45
C GLN A 6 -29.48 -11.05 -4.54
N VAL A 7 -28.95 -9.87 -4.16
CA VAL A 7 -27.52 -9.65 -3.97
C VAL A 7 -27.16 -10.08 -2.55
N ASN A 8 -26.47 -11.21 -2.45
CA ASN A 8 -26.00 -11.75 -1.18
C ASN A 8 -24.81 -10.90 -0.67
N LYS A 9 -25.09 -9.92 0.20
CA LYS A 9 -24.07 -9.10 0.88
C LYS A 9 -23.37 -9.95 1.96
N LYS A 10 -22.27 -10.61 1.62
CA LYS A 10 -21.29 -11.03 2.63
C LYS A 10 -20.54 -9.79 3.09
N LEU A 11 -20.92 -9.26 4.26
CA LEU A 11 -20.16 -8.25 4.99
C LEU A 11 -18.75 -8.78 5.26
N GLY A 12 -17.74 -8.18 4.63
CA GLY A 12 -16.34 -8.45 4.93
C GLY A 12 -16.03 -8.10 6.38
N ILE A 13 -15.30 -8.99 7.05
CA ILE A 13 -14.77 -8.79 8.41
C ILE A 13 -13.88 -7.53 8.38
N PRO A 14 -13.99 -6.60 9.35
CA PRO A 14 -13.16 -5.41 9.38
C PRO A 14 -11.69 -5.81 9.61
N ALA A 15 -10.86 -5.62 8.58
CA ALA A 15 -9.42 -5.80 8.70
C ALA A 15 -8.86 -4.77 9.69
N ARG A 16 -8.42 -5.24 10.86
CA ARG A 16 -7.81 -4.41 11.90
C ARG A 16 -6.45 -3.91 11.42
N GLN A 17 -6.33 -2.59 11.39
CA GLN A 17 -5.19 -1.84 10.91
C GLN A 17 -4.14 -1.72 12.02
N LEU A 18 -3.14 -2.60 12.01
CA LEU A 18 -2.01 -2.55 12.93
C LEU A 18 -0.72 -2.81 12.14
N LEU A 19 -0.30 -1.82 11.37
CA LEU A 19 1.12 -1.69 11.06
C LEU A 19 1.75 -1.03 12.30
N LEU A 20 2.17 -1.88 13.25
CA LEU A 20 2.98 -1.53 14.43
C LEU A 20 2.30 -0.75 15.59
N CYS A 21 1.21 -1.24 16.19
CA CYS A 21 1.05 -1.08 17.66
C CYS A 21 1.56 -2.39 18.28
N ALA A 22 2.69 -2.48 18.99
CA ALA A 22 3.31 -1.59 19.97
C ALA A 22 2.39 -1.26 21.17
N THR A 23 2.06 -2.27 21.97
CA THR A 23 1.96 -2.11 23.43
C THR A 23 2.91 -3.04 24.19
N GLN A 24 3.72 -3.85 23.50
CA GLN A 24 4.86 -4.53 24.09
C GLN A 24 6.09 -4.30 23.21
N SER A 25 7.10 -3.70 23.81
CA SER A 25 8.41 -3.43 23.20
C SER A 25 9.00 -4.73 22.65
N LEU A 26 9.39 -4.75 21.38
CA LEU A 26 10.02 -5.90 20.72
C LEU A 26 11.46 -6.18 21.21
N PHE A 27 11.93 -5.50 22.26
CA PHE A 27 13.30 -5.62 22.79
C PHE A 27 13.40 -5.98 24.28
N THR A 28 12.30 -6.26 24.98
CA THR A 28 12.42 -6.77 26.35
C THR A 28 12.65 -8.28 26.31
N CYS A 29 13.91 -8.69 26.46
CA CYS A 29 14.23 -10.00 27.00
C CYS A 29 13.61 -10.06 28.41
N ASP A 30 12.54 -10.81 28.59
CA ASP A 30 11.95 -11.02 29.91
C ASP A 30 12.97 -11.75 30.81
N THR A 31 13.63 -10.98 31.67
CA THR A 31 14.19 -11.51 32.90
C THR A 31 13.02 -11.86 33.80
N GLN A 32 12.86 -13.15 34.11
CA GLN A 32 11.85 -13.68 35.02
C GLN A 32 11.76 -12.86 36.32
N GLN A 33 10.54 -12.51 36.75
CA GLN A 33 10.15 -12.54 38.18
C GLN A 33 8.63 -12.35 38.38
N GLY A 34 7.98 -13.44 38.81
CA GLY A 34 7.21 -13.50 40.07
C GLY A 34 6.04 -12.54 40.34
N ASN A 35 4.88 -13.18 40.52
CA ASN A 35 3.83 -12.91 41.51
C ASN A 35 2.62 -12.00 41.19
N SER A 36 1.48 -12.70 41.27
CA SER A 36 0.09 -12.31 41.52
C SER A 36 -0.16 -11.09 42.42
N THR A 37 -1.21 -10.32 42.09
CA THR A 37 -2.23 -9.87 43.06
C THR A 37 -3.51 -9.39 42.36
N GLN A 38 -4.65 -9.92 42.80
CA GLN A 38 -6.02 -9.50 42.46
C GLN A 38 -6.41 -8.27 43.29
N ALA A 39 -7.17 -7.34 42.71
CA ALA A 39 -7.99 -6.40 43.47
C ALA A 39 -9.30 -6.13 42.73
N ASN A 40 -10.41 -6.47 43.38
CA ASN A 40 -11.79 -6.20 43.00
C ASN A 40 -12.14 -4.73 43.31
N GLY A 41 -12.83 -4.05 42.40
CA GLY A 41 -13.38 -2.71 42.61
C GLY A 41 -14.48 -2.40 41.59
N SER A 42 -15.72 -2.39 42.07
CA SER A 42 -16.96 -2.24 41.30
C SER A 42 -17.41 -0.78 41.15
N SER A 43 -17.78 -0.37 39.93
CA SER A 43 -18.78 0.68 39.63
C SER A 43 -19.24 0.60 38.15
N PRO A 44 -20.51 0.89 37.81
CA PRO A 44 -21.12 0.44 36.56
C PRO A 44 -21.40 1.61 35.60
N THR A 45 -20.49 1.88 34.67
CA THR A 45 -20.81 2.53 33.38
C THR A 45 -19.56 2.48 32.50
N SER A 46 -19.47 1.45 31.67
CA SER A 46 -18.55 1.45 30.53
C SER A 46 -19.12 0.53 29.48
N ILE A 47 -19.38 1.09 28.30
CA ILE A 47 -19.75 0.35 27.10
C ILE A 47 -18.71 -0.74 26.90
N GLN A 48 -19.17 -1.99 26.94
CA GLN A 48 -18.36 -3.18 26.88
C GLN A 48 -17.49 -3.14 25.62
N ALA A 49 -16.17 -2.98 25.80
CA ALA A 49 -15.23 -3.14 24.71
C ALA A 49 -15.39 -4.58 24.16
N PRO A 50 -15.47 -4.78 22.82
CA PRO A 50 -15.63 -6.10 22.26
C PRO A 50 -14.47 -6.99 22.69
N THR A 51 -14.79 -8.13 23.30
CA THR A 51 -13.85 -9.15 23.76
C THR A 51 -12.92 -9.57 22.63
N VAL A 52 -11.62 -9.36 22.83
CA VAL A 52 -10.54 -9.83 21.95
C VAL A 52 -10.53 -11.36 22.00
N PRO A 53 -10.59 -12.09 20.86
CA PRO A 53 -10.39 -13.53 20.89
C PRO A 53 -8.98 -13.86 21.41
N PRO A 54 -8.80 -14.97 22.15
CA PRO A 54 -7.50 -15.32 22.73
C PRO A 54 -6.43 -15.35 21.65
N ILE A 55 -5.37 -14.55 21.83
CA ILE A 55 -4.16 -14.64 21.02
C ILE A 55 -3.54 -16.01 21.34
N ASP A 56 -3.50 -16.92 20.36
CA ASP A 56 -2.90 -18.24 20.56
C ASP A 56 -1.37 -18.07 20.59
N CYS A 57 -0.82 -17.76 21.76
CA CYS A 57 0.59 -17.48 22.03
C CYS A 57 1.51 -18.72 21.97
N LYS A 58 1.11 -19.80 21.27
CA LYS A 58 1.84 -21.09 21.29
C LYS A 58 3.17 -21.08 20.54
N SER A 59 3.47 -20.00 19.81
CA SER A 59 4.73 -19.83 19.07
C SER A 59 5.32 -18.47 19.43
N ASN A 60 6.61 -18.46 19.82
CA ASN A 60 7.36 -17.24 20.08
C ASN A 60 8.46 -17.06 19.01
N PRO A 61 8.39 -16.04 18.14
CA PRO A 61 7.34 -15.02 18.07
C PRO A 61 6.05 -15.54 17.41
N PRO A 62 4.89 -14.87 17.64
CA PRO A 62 3.62 -15.23 17.02
C PRO A 62 3.68 -15.19 15.48
N ALA A 63 2.88 -16.02 14.82
CA ALA A 63 2.86 -16.12 13.36
C ALA A 63 2.56 -14.79 12.64
N TYR A 64 1.73 -13.92 13.23
CA TYR A 64 1.39 -12.61 12.65
C TYR A 64 2.61 -11.67 12.57
N THR A 65 3.60 -11.82 13.45
CA THR A 65 4.82 -11.00 13.45
C THR A 65 5.62 -11.21 12.17
N PHE A 66 5.70 -12.46 11.69
CA PHE A 66 6.37 -12.78 10.43
C PHE A 66 5.67 -12.13 9.24
N ILE A 67 4.33 -12.19 9.19
CA ILE A 67 3.54 -11.55 8.12
C ILE A 67 3.74 -10.03 8.13
N GLN A 68 3.72 -9.39 9.29
CA GLN A 68 3.97 -7.96 9.41
C GLN A 68 5.39 -7.58 8.95
N GLY A 69 6.40 -8.40 9.26
CA GLY A 69 7.76 -8.22 8.76
C GLY A 69 7.81 -8.24 7.23
N TRP A 70 7.11 -9.18 6.60
CA TRP A 70 7.00 -9.26 5.14
C TRP A 70 6.24 -8.09 4.53
N GLN A 71 5.17 -7.61 5.17
CA GLN A 71 4.44 -6.42 4.74
C GLN A 71 5.31 -5.15 4.81
N LEU A 72 6.07 -4.99 5.88
CA LEU A 72 7.02 -3.89 6.01
C LEU A 72 8.09 -3.96 4.93
N LEU A 73 8.66 -5.14 4.70
CA LEU A 73 9.67 -5.33 3.65
C LEU A 73 9.09 -5.04 2.27
N SER A 74 7.84 -5.44 1.99
CA SER A 74 7.12 -5.18 0.74
C SER A 74 7.01 -3.69 0.43
N LEU A 75 6.83 -2.85 1.45
CA LEU A 75 6.86 -1.39 1.28
C LEU A 75 8.29 -0.89 1.08
N ALA A 76 9.24 -1.38 1.90
CA ALA A 76 10.61 -0.88 1.92
C ALA A 76 11.38 -1.14 0.61
N VAL A 77 11.22 -2.31 0.00
CA VAL A 77 11.95 -2.68 -1.22
C VAL A 77 11.61 -1.77 -2.41
N SER A 78 10.40 -1.19 -2.42
CA SER A 78 9.98 -0.21 -3.43
C SER A 78 10.51 1.20 -3.18
N LEU A 79 11.02 1.50 -1.97
CA LEU A 79 11.52 2.82 -1.62
C LEU A 79 13.01 2.97 -1.92
N PHE A 80 13.81 1.97 -1.60
CA PHE A 80 15.26 2.06 -1.77
C PHE A 80 15.92 0.69 -1.89
N VAL A 81 17.07 0.69 -2.55
CA VAL A 81 17.95 -0.47 -2.67
C VAL A 81 19.09 -0.33 -1.66
N PRO A 82 19.48 -1.39 -0.92
CA PRO A 82 20.67 -1.36 -0.08
C PRO A 82 21.93 -0.94 -0.86
N LYS A 83 22.61 0.11 -0.38
CA LYS A 83 23.86 0.61 -1.02
C LYS A 83 25.03 -0.37 -0.90
N ASN A 84 25.05 -1.19 0.16
CA ASN A 84 26.09 -2.19 0.36
C ASN A 84 25.78 -3.44 -0.50
N SER A 85 26.68 -3.76 -1.43
CA SER A 85 26.51 -4.87 -2.39
C SER A 85 26.37 -6.24 -1.71
N ARG A 86 27.07 -6.47 -0.59
CA ARG A 86 26.94 -7.71 0.19
C ARG A 86 25.57 -7.82 0.84
N LEU A 87 25.06 -6.72 1.40
CA LEU A 87 23.71 -6.69 1.98
C LEU A 87 22.63 -6.89 0.91
N LEU A 88 22.77 -6.25 -0.26
CA LEU A 88 21.88 -6.45 -1.40
C LEU A 88 21.88 -7.92 -1.85
N TRP A 89 23.06 -8.54 -1.92
CA TRP A 89 23.17 -9.96 -2.27
C TRP A 89 22.46 -10.86 -1.24
N TYR A 90 22.69 -10.63 0.05
CA TYR A 90 21.99 -11.38 1.11
C TYR A 90 20.47 -11.18 1.05
N LEU A 91 20.00 -9.96 0.77
CA LEU A 91 18.58 -9.69 0.60
C LEU A 91 18.02 -10.49 -0.59
N LYS A 92 18.65 -10.43 -1.77
CA LYS A 92 18.21 -11.20 -2.94
C LYS A 92 18.16 -12.71 -2.64
N LEU A 93 19.20 -13.24 -2.01
CA LEU A 93 19.24 -14.64 -1.60
C LEU A 93 18.14 -14.98 -0.59
N HIS A 94 17.88 -14.11 0.38
CA HIS A 94 16.81 -14.30 1.36
C HIS A 94 15.43 -14.32 0.70
N LEU A 95 15.15 -13.39 -0.22
CA LEU A 95 13.89 -13.34 -0.96
C LEU A 95 13.69 -14.60 -1.80
N SER A 96 14.68 -14.95 -2.61
CA SER A 96 14.65 -16.15 -3.47
C SER A 96 14.45 -17.44 -2.67
N ARG A 97 15.14 -17.59 -1.52
CA ARG A 97 15.00 -18.78 -0.65
C ARG A 97 13.65 -18.91 0.02
N ASN A 98 12.98 -17.79 0.30
CA ASN A 98 11.68 -17.78 0.98
C ASN A 98 10.50 -17.73 0.01
N ALA A 99 10.73 -17.48 -1.29
CA ALA A 99 9.69 -17.46 -2.30
C ALA A 99 9.00 -18.83 -2.40
N ASP A 100 7.71 -18.86 -2.10
CA ASP A 100 6.86 -20.06 -2.17
C ASP A 100 5.41 -19.64 -2.42
N SER A 101 4.83 -20.09 -3.54
CA SER A 101 3.45 -19.77 -3.92
C SER A 101 2.39 -20.42 -3.02
N LYS A 102 2.77 -21.42 -2.22
CA LYS A 102 1.86 -22.17 -1.34
C LYS A 102 1.68 -21.51 0.02
N THR A 103 2.59 -20.64 0.43
CA THR A 103 2.55 -20.00 1.76
C THR A 103 2.35 -18.49 1.64
N GLU A 104 1.67 -17.91 2.62
CA GLU A 104 1.45 -16.46 2.66
C GLU A 104 2.77 -15.67 2.73
N CYS A 105 3.70 -16.10 3.58
CA CYS A 105 5.04 -15.53 3.67
C CYS A 105 5.80 -15.63 2.34
N GLY A 106 5.73 -16.80 1.68
CA GLY A 106 6.46 -17.01 0.44
C GLY A 106 5.92 -16.22 -0.74
N LYS A 107 4.61 -15.97 -0.77
CA LYS A 107 4.00 -15.06 -1.73
C LYS A 107 4.47 -13.60 -1.55
N TYR A 108 4.60 -13.13 -0.30
CA TYR A 108 5.21 -11.83 -0.02
C TYR A 108 6.69 -11.79 -0.42
N ALA A 109 7.46 -12.84 -0.14
CA ALA A 109 8.86 -12.92 -0.55
C ALA A 109 9.02 -12.81 -2.08
N ALA A 110 8.18 -13.51 -2.84
CA ALA A 110 8.16 -13.43 -4.30
C ALA A 110 7.74 -12.05 -4.82
N TYR A 111 6.81 -11.37 -4.14
CA TYR A 111 6.48 -9.97 -4.44
C TYR A 111 7.68 -9.05 -4.21
N CYS A 112 8.32 -9.16 -3.04
CA CYS A 112 9.48 -8.35 -2.68
C CYS A 112 10.65 -8.53 -3.66
N GLU A 113 10.85 -9.76 -4.16
CA GLU A 113 11.90 -10.06 -5.16
C GLU A 113 11.68 -9.24 -6.43
N ARG A 114 10.48 -9.30 -7.02
CA ARG A 114 10.12 -8.52 -8.22
C ARG A 114 10.17 -7.01 -7.96
N ALA A 115 9.64 -6.57 -6.82
CA ALA A 115 9.63 -5.15 -6.45
C ALA A 115 11.06 -4.61 -6.28
N LEU A 116 11.97 -5.38 -5.68
CA LEU A 116 13.38 -5.00 -5.55
C LEU A 116 14.06 -4.87 -6.92
N GLU A 117 13.82 -5.81 -7.84
CA GLU A 117 14.35 -5.72 -9.21
C GLU A 117 13.84 -4.47 -9.94
N ARG A 118 12.55 -4.19 -9.81
CA ARG A 118 11.92 -2.97 -10.33
C ARG A 118 12.58 -1.71 -9.79
N THR A 119 12.83 -1.63 -8.49
CA THR A 119 13.50 -0.47 -7.86
C THR A 119 14.97 -0.36 -8.27
N MET A 120 15.66 -1.48 -8.50
CA MET A 120 17.02 -1.45 -9.04
C MET A 120 17.08 -0.89 -10.47
N GLN A 121 16.08 -1.17 -11.30
CA GLN A 121 15.99 -0.69 -12.68
C GLN A 121 15.55 0.78 -12.73
N ASN A 122 14.52 1.13 -11.96
CA ASN A 122 13.87 2.45 -12.05
C ASN A 122 14.41 3.47 -11.04
N GLY A 123 15.29 3.06 -10.12
CA GLY A 123 15.75 3.88 -9.03
C GLY A 123 14.80 3.90 -7.83
N GLY A 124 15.30 4.42 -6.71
CA GLY A 124 14.55 4.59 -5.47
C GLY A 124 13.53 5.72 -5.54
N ARG A 125 12.72 5.82 -4.49
CA ARG A 125 11.68 6.83 -4.28
C ARG A 125 12.22 8.06 -3.58
N GLU A 126 11.56 9.19 -3.81
CA GLU A 126 11.88 10.46 -3.14
C GLU A 126 11.08 10.67 -1.86
N THR A 127 9.94 10.00 -1.74
CA THR A 127 8.99 10.20 -0.64
C THR A 127 8.67 8.92 0.10
N LYS A 128 8.07 9.07 1.28
CA LYS A 128 7.51 7.96 2.04
C LYS A 128 6.34 7.31 1.28
N PRO A 129 5.97 6.05 1.60
CA PRO A 129 4.76 5.44 1.07
C PRO A 129 3.52 6.29 1.39
N SER A 130 2.66 6.43 0.39
CA SER A 130 1.31 6.97 0.55
C SER A 130 0.43 6.04 1.39
N ARG A 131 -0.67 6.57 1.93
CA ARG A 131 -1.71 5.79 2.59
C ARG A 131 -2.27 4.74 1.64
N MET A 132 -2.46 5.07 0.37
CA MET A 132 -2.89 4.12 -0.66
C MET A 132 -1.96 2.91 -0.77
N GLU A 133 -0.64 3.13 -0.81
CA GLU A 133 0.36 2.06 -0.88
C GLU A 133 0.28 1.15 0.35
N VAL A 134 0.28 1.76 1.54
CA VAL A 134 0.20 1.02 2.82
C VAL A 134 -1.06 0.15 2.88
N LEU A 135 -2.22 0.72 2.55
CA LEU A 135 -3.48 -0.02 2.55
C LEU A 135 -3.50 -1.13 1.50
N SER A 136 -2.88 -0.93 0.34
CA SER A 136 -2.83 -1.94 -0.71
C SER A 136 -2.01 -3.16 -0.28
N ILE A 137 -0.84 -2.95 0.35
CA ILE A 137 -0.01 -4.04 0.87
C ILE A 137 -0.68 -4.79 2.03
N LEU A 138 -1.37 -4.05 2.91
CA LEU A 138 -2.02 -4.60 4.09
C LEU A 138 -3.32 -5.36 3.80
N LEU A 139 -4.13 -4.84 2.87
CA LEU A 139 -5.52 -5.28 2.70
C LEU A 139 -5.78 -6.08 1.43
N LYS A 140 -4.96 -5.88 0.38
CA LYS A 140 -5.25 -6.43 -0.96
C LYS A 140 -4.40 -7.63 -1.33
N ASN A 141 -3.57 -8.13 -0.41
CA ASN A 141 -2.72 -9.30 -0.63
C ASN A 141 -1.90 -9.15 -1.93
N PRO A 142 -0.80 -8.37 -1.91
CA PRO A 142 -0.12 -7.81 -3.09
C PRO A 142 0.49 -8.85 -4.05
N TYR A 143 0.29 -10.13 -3.78
CA TYR A 143 0.76 -11.27 -4.53
C TYR A 143 -0.31 -11.91 -5.43
N HIS A 144 -1.57 -11.47 -5.38
CA HIS A 144 -2.61 -11.89 -6.33
C HIS A 144 -2.46 -11.21 -7.71
N HIS A 145 -1.75 -10.08 -7.77
CA HIS A 145 -1.47 -9.33 -8.98
C HIS A 145 -0.02 -8.85 -8.96
N SER A 146 0.67 -8.86 -10.10
CA SER A 146 2.04 -8.31 -10.21
C SER A 146 2.10 -6.81 -9.90
N LEU A 147 0.96 -6.12 -10.07
CA LEU A 147 0.76 -4.70 -9.80
C LEU A 147 -0.23 -4.56 -8.63
N PRO A 148 0.24 -4.26 -7.42
CA PRO A 148 -0.58 -4.30 -6.20
C PRO A 148 -1.48 -3.06 -6.03
N HIS A 149 -1.22 -2.00 -6.80
CA HIS A 149 -1.93 -0.73 -6.71
C HIS A 149 -2.78 -0.51 -7.97
N ALA A 150 -3.87 0.23 -7.84
CA ALA A 150 -4.71 0.64 -8.96
C ALA A 150 -5.41 1.96 -8.66
N ILE A 151 -5.51 2.82 -9.67
CA ILE A 151 -6.11 4.15 -9.57
C ILE A 151 -6.92 4.46 -10.84
N PRO A 152 -8.10 5.09 -10.74
CA PRO A 152 -8.82 5.55 -11.92
C PRO A 152 -8.09 6.72 -12.58
N VAL A 153 -8.05 6.68 -13.91
CA VAL A 153 -7.63 7.80 -14.77
C VAL A 153 -8.84 8.27 -15.56
N HIS A 154 -9.19 9.54 -15.40
CA HIS A 154 -10.34 10.15 -16.02
C HIS A 154 -10.01 10.67 -17.42
N MET A 155 -10.92 10.40 -18.35
CA MET A 155 -10.86 10.82 -19.74
C MET A 155 -11.71 12.07 -19.95
N MET A 156 -11.40 12.85 -20.99
CA MET A 156 -12.15 14.07 -21.33
C MET A 156 -13.62 13.82 -21.73
N ASN A 157 -13.98 12.58 -22.09
CA ASN A 157 -15.35 12.17 -22.40
C ASN A 157 -16.13 11.70 -21.15
N SER A 158 -15.65 12.01 -19.94
CA SER A 158 -16.24 11.61 -18.65
C SER A 158 -16.21 10.12 -18.33
N THR A 159 -15.51 9.28 -19.11
CA THR A 159 -15.22 7.90 -18.72
C THR A 159 -13.96 7.84 -17.85
N TYR A 160 -13.71 6.69 -17.24
CA TYR A 160 -12.47 6.42 -16.52
C TYR A 160 -11.97 5.01 -16.84
N GLN A 161 -10.64 4.85 -16.79
CA GLN A 161 -9.97 3.56 -16.89
C GLN A 161 -9.21 3.32 -15.58
N VAL A 162 -9.38 2.15 -14.96
CA VAL A 162 -8.64 1.79 -13.74
C VAL A 162 -7.36 1.07 -14.16
N VAL A 163 -6.22 1.72 -13.96
CA VAL A 163 -4.93 1.21 -14.37
C VAL A 163 -4.16 0.74 -13.14
N SER A 164 -3.53 -0.42 -13.25
CA SER A 164 -2.72 -0.99 -12.17
C SER A 164 -1.26 -0.54 -12.26
N PHE A 165 -0.58 -0.45 -11.11
CA PHE A 165 0.82 -0.05 -11.00
C PHE A 165 1.49 -0.65 -9.77
N ASP A 166 2.81 -0.49 -9.68
CA ASP A 166 3.64 -0.86 -8.53
C ASP A 166 4.41 0.34 -7.96
N GLY A 167 5.10 0.12 -6.85
CA GLY A 167 5.82 1.18 -6.12
C GLY A 167 6.99 1.83 -6.89
N SER A 168 7.40 1.26 -8.02
CA SER A 168 8.50 1.76 -8.86
C SER A 168 8.06 2.24 -10.24
N SER A 169 6.75 2.15 -10.56
CA SER A 169 6.19 2.53 -11.85
C SER A 169 6.40 4.03 -12.11
N THR A 170 7.01 4.35 -13.24
CA THR A 170 7.12 5.74 -13.70
C THR A 170 5.80 6.22 -14.31
N ILE A 171 5.65 7.54 -14.44
CA ILE A 171 4.53 8.13 -15.17
C ILE A 171 4.53 7.67 -16.63
N GLU A 172 5.71 7.52 -17.25
CA GLU A 172 5.86 7.01 -18.63
C GLU A 172 5.38 5.56 -18.79
N GLU A 173 5.76 4.66 -17.87
CA GLU A 173 5.31 3.26 -17.89
C GLU A 173 3.80 3.16 -17.65
N PHE A 174 3.29 3.95 -16.71
CA PHE A 174 1.86 3.99 -16.39
C PHE A 174 1.04 4.56 -17.56
N HIS A 175 1.53 5.60 -18.21
CA HIS A 175 0.95 6.16 -19.44
C HIS A 175 0.91 5.13 -20.57
N SER A 176 2.02 4.42 -20.79
CA SER A 176 2.12 3.39 -21.83
C SER A 176 1.12 2.25 -21.60
N THR A 177 0.99 1.82 -20.33
CA THR A 177 0.00 0.81 -19.91
C THR A 177 -1.42 1.30 -20.18
N LEU A 178 -1.74 2.53 -19.78
CA LEU A 178 -3.04 3.14 -20.03
C LEU A 178 -3.36 3.22 -21.53
N ALA A 179 -2.43 3.72 -22.35
CA ALA A 179 -2.61 3.84 -23.78
C ALA A 179 -2.90 2.49 -24.44
N GLN A 180 -2.20 1.43 -24.00
CA GLN A 180 -2.45 0.07 -24.45
C GLN A 180 -3.85 -0.43 -24.02
N GLU A 181 -4.24 -0.22 -22.76
CA GLU A 181 -5.55 -0.66 -22.24
C GLU A 181 -6.74 -0.01 -22.97
N ILE A 182 -6.61 1.26 -23.38
CA ILE A 182 -7.66 1.99 -24.10
C ILE A 182 -7.58 1.85 -25.64
N GLY A 183 -6.62 1.07 -26.15
CA GLY A 183 -6.44 0.84 -27.59
C GLY A 183 -5.91 2.04 -28.37
N CYS A 184 -5.23 2.99 -27.70
CA CYS A 184 -4.54 4.08 -28.35
C CYS A 184 -3.22 3.61 -28.96
N ARG A 185 -2.77 4.30 -30.02
CA ARG A 185 -1.39 4.15 -30.52
C ARG A 185 -0.41 4.59 -29.44
N ASP A 186 0.80 4.03 -29.54
CA ASP A 186 1.91 4.05 -28.58
C ASP A 186 2.21 5.42 -27.93
N GLY A 187 3.06 5.44 -26.90
CA GLY A 187 3.28 6.55 -25.95
C GLY A 187 3.59 7.96 -26.49
N THR A 188 3.69 8.15 -27.80
CA THR A 188 3.85 9.44 -28.50
C THR A 188 2.54 10.02 -29.04
N ASN A 189 1.38 9.51 -28.59
CA ASN A 189 0.05 9.92 -29.07
C ASN A 189 -0.39 11.38 -28.72
N GLY A 190 0.49 12.18 -28.12
CA GLY A 190 0.24 13.59 -27.77
C GLY A 190 -0.55 13.79 -26.48
N PHE A 191 -1.07 12.72 -25.87
CA PHE A 191 -1.73 12.77 -24.57
C PHE A 191 -0.74 12.56 -23.43
N THR A 192 -1.05 13.12 -22.27
CA THR A 192 -0.25 12.97 -21.06
C THR A 192 -1.15 12.98 -19.83
N LEU A 193 -0.55 12.71 -18.68
CA LEU A 193 -1.24 12.63 -17.40
C LEU A 193 -1.08 13.93 -16.62
N PHE A 194 -2.19 14.35 -16.02
CA PHE A 194 -2.25 15.45 -15.09
C PHE A 194 -2.84 14.97 -13.77
N SER A 195 -2.50 15.64 -12.67
CA SER A 195 -3.19 15.48 -11.40
C SER A 195 -3.93 16.77 -11.01
N ASP A 196 -5.03 16.63 -10.27
CA ASP A 196 -5.63 17.77 -9.56
C ASP A 196 -4.68 18.29 -8.45
N ASP A 197 -4.85 19.56 -8.08
CA ASP A 197 -4.23 20.10 -6.88
C ASP A 197 -5.11 19.80 -5.63
N PRO A 198 -4.52 19.35 -4.51
CA PRO A 198 -5.29 19.03 -3.30
C PRO A 198 -5.92 20.27 -2.65
N ILE A 199 -5.43 21.47 -2.95
CA ILE A 199 -5.78 22.74 -2.33
C ILE A 199 -6.59 23.62 -3.28
N GLU A 200 -6.10 23.81 -4.50
CA GLU A 200 -6.64 24.69 -5.53
C GLU A 200 -7.52 23.93 -6.53
N LYS A 201 -8.82 24.22 -6.56
CA LYS A 201 -9.81 23.41 -7.27
C LYS A 201 -9.58 23.30 -8.79
N ASP A 202 -9.10 24.37 -9.40
CA ASP A 202 -8.98 24.50 -10.85
C ASP A 202 -7.53 24.44 -11.34
N LEU A 203 -6.59 24.10 -10.44
CA LEU A 203 -5.18 23.91 -10.77
C LEU A 203 -4.93 22.44 -11.09
N GLU A 204 -4.24 22.20 -12.21
CA GLU A 204 -3.78 20.87 -12.61
C GLU A 204 -2.27 20.88 -12.80
N HIS A 205 -1.62 19.78 -12.39
CA HIS A 205 -0.18 19.61 -12.47
C HIS A 205 0.17 18.63 -13.58
N TYR A 206 1.06 19.05 -14.48
CA TYR A 206 1.69 18.15 -15.43
C TYR A 206 2.61 17.17 -14.68
N LEU A 207 2.50 15.88 -14.99
CA LEU A 207 3.31 14.86 -14.35
C LEU A 207 4.56 14.58 -15.18
N ASP A 208 5.74 14.73 -14.55
CA ASP A 208 7.03 14.40 -15.16
C ASP A 208 7.07 12.90 -15.53
N PRO A 209 7.30 12.52 -16.81
CA PRO A 209 7.38 11.14 -17.26
C PRO A 209 8.34 10.26 -16.43
N GLN A 210 9.43 10.82 -15.91
CA GLN A 210 10.44 10.08 -15.15
C GLN A 210 10.11 9.95 -13.65
N ALA A 211 9.19 10.76 -13.14
CA ALA A 211 8.75 10.69 -11.75
C ALA A 211 8.01 9.37 -11.47
N LYS A 212 8.05 8.93 -10.21
CA LYS A 212 7.28 7.76 -9.76
C LYS A 212 5.86 8.18 -9.44
N LEU A 213 4.87 7.44 -9.95
CA LEU A 213 3.45 7.75 -9.71
C LEU A 213 3.14 7.80 -8.20
N CYS A 214 3.69 6.84 -7.45
CA CYS A 214 3.52 6.80 -6.01
C CYS A 214 4.14 8.02 -5.27
N ASP A 215 5.21 8.63 -5.80
CA ASP A 215 5.74 9.88 -5.23
C ASP A 215 4.77 11.04 -5.45
N VAL A 216 4.13 11.13 -6.62
CA VAL A 216 3.08 12.11 -6.90
C VAL A 216 1.92 11.96 -5.92
N ILE A 217 1.43 10.73 -5.73
CA ILE A 217 0.34 10.43 -4.78
C ILE A 217 0.73 10.82 -3.35
N SER A 218 1.94 10.45 -2.90
CA SER A 218 2.42 10.75 -1.55
C SER A 218 2.61 12.25 -1.29
N LYS A 219 3.09 13.00 -2.30
CA LYS A 219 3.19 14.47 -2.25
C LYS A 219 1.80 15.10 -2.15
N TRP A 220 0.85 14.64 -2.96
CA TRP A 220 -0.54 15.11 -2.95
C TRP A 220 -1.22 14.86 -1.59
N GLU A 221 -1.13 13.64 -1.04
CA GLU A 221 -1.68 13.30 0.27
C GLU A 221 -1.03 14.12 1.41
N THR A 222 0.26 14.46 1.25
CA THR A 222 0.99 15.27 2.22
C THR A 222 0.53 16.72 2.20
N ALA A 223 0.40 17.33 1.03
CA ALA A 223 -0.12 18.69 0.89
C ALA A 223 -1.56 18.82 1.43
N LEU A 224 -2.44 17.86 1.12
CA LEU A 224 -3.80 17.85 1.66
C LEU A 224 -3.82 17.78 3.20
N ARG A 225 -2.99 16.90 3.77
CA ARG A 225 -2.87 16.74 5.23
C ARG A 225 -2.34 18.01 5.91
N GLU A 226 -1.37 18.69 5.30
CA GLU A 226 -0.79 19.92 5.84
C GLU A 226 -1.81 21.07 5.87
N LYS A 227 -2.59 21.25 4.80
CA LYS A 227 -3.73 22.19 4.79
C LYS A 227 -4.74 21.88 5.89
N GLY A 228 -5.01 20.61 6.13
CA GLY A 228 -5.90 20.12 7.21
C GLY A 228 -5.35 20.25 8.63
N SER A 229 -4.26 20.99 8.85
CA SER A 229 -3.56 21.06 10.15
C SER A 229 -3.17 19.67 10.69
N GLY A 230 -2.78 18.76 9.79
CA GLY A 230 -2.39 17.39 10.13
C GLY A 230 -3.54 16.38 10.21
N LYS A 231 -4.80 16.81 10.09
CA LYS A 231 -5.95 15.90 10.10
C LYS A 231 -6.00 15.06 8.83
N PHE A 232 -6.25 13.76 8.98
CA PHE A 232 -6.48 12.87 7.86
C PHE A 232 -7.89 13.08 7.30
N GLU A 233 -7.98 13.64 6.10
CA GLU A 233 -9.20 13.66 5.31
C GLU A 233 -9.26 12.41 4.45
N ASN A 234 -10.28 11.55 4.67
CA ASN A 234 -10.40 10.26 3.97
C ASN A 234 -11.33 10.32 2.74
N SER A 235 -12.02 11.44 2.52
CA SER A 235 -12.99 11.63 1.43
C SER A 235 -12.37 12.04 0.11
N ARG A 236 -11.22 12.72 0.16
CA ARG A 236 -10.52 13.24 -1.00
C ARG A 236 -9.37 12.30 -1.38
N VAL A 237 -9.27 12.02 -2.67
CA VAL A 237 -8.17 11.27 -3.29
C VAL A 237 -7.70 12.05 -4.51
N ILE A 238 -6.42 11.92 -4.83
CA ILE A 238 -5.86 12.48 -6.06
C ILE A 238 -6.63 11.96 -7.27
N GLN A 239 -6.96 12.88 -8.18
CA GLN A 239 -7.58 12.57 -9.45
C GLN A 239 -6.55 12.68 -10.56
N LEU A 240 -6.42 11.63 -11.37
CA LEU A 240 -5.60 11.66 -12.57
C LEU A 240 -6.47 11.91 -13.80
N THR A 241 -6.03 12.79 -14.68
CA THR A 241 -6.72 13.12 -15.93
C THR A 241 -5.79 12.84 -17.12
N TYR A 242 -6.32 12.17 -18.14
CA TYR A 242 -5.63 11.91 -19.40
C TYR A 242 -6.14 12.86 -20.49
N LYS A 243 -5.28 13.79 -20.93
CA LYS A 243 -5.65 14.82 -21.91
C LYS A 243 -4.49 15.19 -22.83
N ASN A 244 -4.83 15.83 -23.95
CA ASN A 244 -3.85 16.30 -24.91
C ASN A 244 -2.98 17.41 -24.28
N ARG A 245 -1.67 17.37 -24.52
CA ARG A 245 -0.71 18.38 -24.05
C ARG A 245 -0.72 19.65 -24.93
N LEU A 246 -1.11 19.53 -26.20
CA LEU A 246 -1.15 20.60 -27.19
C LEU A 246 -2.45 21.41 -27.14
#